data_AF-A0A942RUK0-F1
#
_entry.id   AF-A0A942RUK0-F1
#
_cell.length_a   1.000
_cell.length_b   1.000
_cell.length_c   1.000
_cell.angle_alpha   90.00
_cell.angle_beta   90.00
_cell.angle_gamma   90.00
#
_symmetry.space_group_name_H-M   'P 1'
#
loop_
_entity.id
_entity.type
_entity.pdbx_description
1 polymer ?
#
loop_
_entity_poly.entity_id
_entity_poly.type
_entity_poly.pdbx_seq_one_letter_code
_entity_poly.pdbx_strand_id
1 'polypeptide(L)'
;MKKGGIIIDKSHYRTNPHAETSFDRLRVTFIESFPAYELFLEKLHAQKRLNARRHLFQILEIADLYHPTDFCKALDLSLEYNVFTATFIKGVLEKHCKHTTEISRVNLYQQLPATDVSCNLADYQLLPTLPDQQPQ
;
A
#
# COMPACT_ATOMS: atom_id res chain seq x y z
N MET A 1 27.39 -37.27 -3.44
CA MET A 1 26.73 -35.94 -3.49
C MET A 1 25.64 -35.89 -2.44
N LYS A 2 25.66 -34.90 -1.52
CA LYS A 2 24.67 -34.82 -0.42
C LYS A 2 23.38 -34.15 -0.91
N LYS A 3 22.28 -34.91 -0.89
CA LYS A 3 20.90 -34.49 -1.15
C LYS A 3 20.33 -33.87 0.14
N GLY A 4 19.72 -32.68 0.06
CA GLY A 4 18.98 -32.09 1.18
C GLY A 4 19.28 -30.64 1.56
N GLY A 5 19.89 -29.82 0.69
CA GLY A 5 20.04 -28.39 0.94
C GLY A 5 18.77 -27.64 0.57
N ILE A 6 17.96 -27.25 1.56
CA ILE A 6 16.88 -26.28 1.33
C ILE A 6 17.53 -24.90 1.26
N ILE A 7 17.74 -24.39 0.04
CA ILE A 7 18.23 -23.03 -0.19
C ILE A 7 17.01 -22.11 -0.10
N ILE A 8 16.80 -21.53 1.09
CA ILE A 8 15.78 -20.50 1.30
C ILE A 8 16.34 -19.20 0.75
N ASP A 9 15.89 -18.82 -0.44
CA ASP A 9 16.22 -17.53 -1.01
C ASP A 9 15.41 -16.43 -0.30
N LYS A 10 16.12 -15.59 0.46
CA LYS A 10 15.53 -14.48 1.21
C LYS A 10 14.93 -13.41 0.30
N SER A 11 15.33 -13.33 -0.96
CA SER A 11 14.79 -12.37 -1.93
C SER A 11 13.32 -12.62 -2.28
N HIS A 12 12.84 -13.87 -2.12
CA HIS A 12 11.44 -14.25 -2.34
C HIS A 12 10.52 -13.86 -1.19
N TYR A 13 11.08 -13.58 0.00
CA TYR A 13 10.32 -13.06 1.13
C TYR A 13 10.29 -11.55 0.98
N ARG A 14 9.26 -11.04 0.28
CA ARG A 14 8.94 -9.62 0.24
C ARG A 14 8.84 -9.11 1.68
N THR A 15 9.86 -8.39 2.10
CA THR A 15 9.76 -7.55 3.29
C THR A 15 8.69 -6.52 2.97
N ASN A 16 7.66 -6.40 3.81
CA ASN A 16 6.54 -5.50 3.56
C ASN A 16 7.13 -4.08 3.37
N PRO A 17 6.99 -3.42 2.20
CA PRO A 17 7.63 -2.11 1.96
C PRO A 17 7.13 -1.04 2.94
N HIS A 18 5.94 -1.25 3.52
CA HIS A 18 5.37 -0.41 4.57
C HIS A 18 5.93 -0.69 5.98
N ALA A 19 6.81 -1.68 6.15
CA ALA A 19 7.50 -1.92 7.41
C ALA A 19 8.48 -0.78 7.73
N GLU A 20 9.02 -0.11 6.70
CA GLU A 20 10.10 0.88 6.84
C GLU A 20 9.63 2.31 7.17
N THR A 21 8.35 2.64 7.01
CA THR A 21 7.88 4.00 7.33
C THR A 21 7.74 4.15 8.84
N SER A 22 8.63 4.95 9.45
CA SER A 22 8.57 5.29 10.87
C SER A 22 7.36 6.17 11.18
N PHE A 23 6.87 6.09 12.43
CA PHE A 23 5.79 6.97 12.89
C PHE A 23 6.16 8.44 12.72
N ASP A 24 7.41 8.80 12.99
CA ASP A 24 7.89 10.19 12.89
C ASP A 24 7.81 10.71 11.45
N ARG A 25 8.13 9.88 10.45
CA ARG A 25 7.97 10.26 9.04
C ARG A 25 6.51 10.54 8.70
N LEU A 26 5.60 9.65 9.11
CA LEU A 26 4.16 9.86 8.89
C LEU A 26 3.64 11.09 9.62
N ARG A 27 4.17 11.38 10.82
CA ARG A 27 3.84 12.58 11.59
C ARG A 27 4.25 13.84 10.82
N VAL A 28 5.48 13.89 10.33
CA VAL A 28 5.98 15.05 9.56
C VAL A 28 5.12 15.27 8.33
N THR A 29 4.89 14.22 7.53
CA THR A 29 4.03 14.31 6.33
C THR A 29 2.62 14.79 6.66
N PHE A 30 2.03 14.32 7.76
CA PHE A 30 0.71 14.77 8.18
C PHE A 30 0.69 16.25 8.57
N ILE A 31 1.69 16.72 9.32
CA ILE A 31 1.79 18.13 9.74
C ILE A 31 2.06 19.06 8.55
N GLU A 32 2.89 18.64 7.59
CA GLU A 32 3.16 19.40 6.37
C GLU A 32 1.87 19.64 5.56
N SER A 33 0.99 18.62 5.48
CA SER A 33 -0.30 18.73 4.79
C SER A 33 -1.38 19.41 5.61
N PHE A 34 -1.39 19.21 6.94
CA PHE A 34 -2.46 19.63 7.85
C PHE A 34 -1.89 20.26 9.14
N PRO A 35 -1.26 21.44 9.06
CA PRO A 35 -0.49 22.02 10.18
C PRO A 35 -1.35 22.38 11.41
N ALA A 36 -2.63 22.66 11.21
CA ALA A 36 -3.56 23.00 12.30
C ALA A 36 -3.95 21.79 13.18
N TYR A 37 -3.60 20.57 12.78
CA TYR A 37 -4.07 19.34 13.40
C TYR A 37 -3.01 18.61 14.24
N GLU A 38 -2.03 19.33 14.79
CA GLU A 38 -1.01 18.72 15.67
C GLU A 38 -1.62 18.07 16.91
N LEU A 39 -2.63 18.70 17.51
CA LEU A 39 -3.35 18.14 18.66
C LEU A 39 -4.01 16.78 18.35
N PHE A 40 -4.44 16.57 17.11
CA PHE A 40 -5.00 15.28 16.68
C PHE A 40 -3.95 14.17 16.75
N LEU A 41 -2.71 14.45 16.31
CA LEU A 41 -1.61 13.50 16.34
C LEU A 41 -1.19 13.14 17.77
N GLU A 42 -1.16 14.13 18.66
CA GLU A 42 -0.87 13.91 20.08
C GLU A 42 -1.89 12.96 20.72
N LYS A 43 -3.19 13.22 20.49
CA LYS A 43 -4.27 12.38 21.02
C LYS A 43 -4.29 10.99 20.37
N LEU A 44 -4.06 10.90 19.06
CA LEU A 44 -3.95 9.62 18.36
C LEU A 44 -2.81 8.77 18.94
N HIS A 45 -1.64 9.37 19.15
CA HIS A 45 -0.48 8.68 19.73
C HIS A 45 -0.75 8.24 21.17
N ALA A 46 -1.33 9.12 21.99
CA ALA A 46 -1.67 8.83 23.38
C ALA A 46 -2.67 7.68 23.51
N GLN A 47 -3.72 7.64 22.69
CA GLN A 47 -4.79 6.65 22.81
C GLN A 47 -4.46 5.31 22.14
N LYS A 48 -3.75 5.32 21.01
CA LYS A 48 -3.49 4.10 20.22
C LYS A 48 -2.11 3.48 20.46
N ARG A 49 -1.16 4.23 21.06
CA ARG A 49 0.18 3.78 21.44
C ARG A 49 0.83 2.93 20.33
N LEU A 50 0.90 1.61 20.53
CA LEU A 50 1.50 0.64 19.60
C LEU A 50 0.86 0.64 18.19
N ASN A 51 -0.42 0.98 18.09
CA ASN A 51 -1.16 0.98 16.83
C ASN A 51 -1.26 2.38 16.18
N ALA A 52 -0.70 3.42 16.81
CA ALA A 52 -0.79 4.79 16.32
C ALA A 52 -0.24 4.92 14.88
N ARG A 53 0.89 4.25 14.59
CA ARG A 53 1.46 4.19 13.24
C ARG A 53 0.51 3.65 12.20
N ARG A 54 -0.12 2.50 12.48
CA ARG A 54 -1.06 1.88 11.54
C ARG A 54 -2.25 2.79 11.28
N HIS A 55 -2.81 3.38 12.34
CA HIS A 55 -3.93 4.28 12.18
C HIS A 55 -3.55 5.55 11.42
N LEU A 56 -2.40 6.16 11.71
CA LEU A 56 -1.94 7.35 11.00
C LEU A 56 -1.69 7.07 9.50
N PHE A 57 -1.08 5.93 9.19
CA PHE A 57 -0.92 5.50 7.80
C PHE A 57 -2.27 5.40 7.06
N GLN A 58 -3.24 4.69 7.65
CA GLN A 58 -4.57 4.55 7.06
C GLN A 58 -5.31 5.89 6.94
N ILE A 59 -5.10 6.80 7.88
CA ILE A 59 -5.69 8.15 7.85
C ILE A 59 -5.11 8.96 6.70
N LEU A 60 -3.80 8.87 6.44
CA LEU A 60 -3.17 9.51 5.29
C LEU A 60 -3.66 8.92 3.96
N GLU A 61 -3.81 7.59 3.87
CA GLU A 61 -4.41 6.96 2.67
C GLU A 61 -5.83 7.48 2.41
N ILE A 62 -6.61 7.74 3.47
CA ILE A 62 -7.93 8.36 3.33
C ILE A 62 -7.81 9.82 2.89
N ALA A 63 -6.85 10.58 3.44
CA ALA A 63 -6.64 11.98 3.07
C ALA A 63 -6.39 12.15 1.57
N ASP A 64 -5.68 11.22 0.93
CA ASP A 64 -5.38 11.24 -0.50
C ASP A 64 -6.62 11.01 -1.40
N LEU A 65 -7.69 10.42 -0.85
CA LEU A 65 -8.90 10.05 -1.60
C LEU A 65 -10.01 11.10 -1.57
N TYR A 66 -9.99 11.99 -0.57
CA TYR A 66 -11.06 12.94 -0.32
C TYR A 66 -10.56 14.38 -0.41
N HIS A 67 -11.47 15.33 -0.68
CA HIS A 67 -11.12 16.74 -0.72
C HIS A 67 -10.60 17.21 0.65
N PRO A 68 -9.52 18.00 0.73
CA PRO A 68 -8.88 18.38 1.99
C PRO A 68 -9.84 19.10 2.95
N THR A 69 -10.75 19.93 2.45
CA THR A 69 -11.74 20.64 3.30
C THR A 69 -12.66 19.71 4.05
N ASP A 70 -13.01 18.58 3.44
CA ASP A 70 -13.94 17.62 4.00
C ASP A 70 -13.22 16.65 4.94
N PHE A 71 -11.98 16.30 4.59
CA PHE A 71 -11.07 15.59 5.48
C PHE A 71 -10.83 16.38 6.79
N CYS A 72 -10.58 17.68 6.70
CA CYS A 72 -10.44 18.56 7.88
C CYS A 72 -11.68 18.52 8.79
N LYS A 73 -12.89 18.59 8.23
CA LYS A 73 -14.13 18.44 9.02
C LYS A 73 -14.22 17.08 9.71
N ALA A 74 -13.78 16.01 9.06
CA ALA A 74 -13.75 14.69 9.68
C ALA A 74 -12.73 14.60 10.84
N LEU A 75 -11.60 15.31 10.73
CA LEU A 75 -10.65 15.45 11.83
C LEU A 75 -11.23 16.28 12.99
N ASP A 76 -11.95 17.37 12.70
CA ASP A 76 -12.63 18.17 13.72
C ASP A 76 -13.65 17.33 14.51
N LEU A 77 -14.47 16.55 13.81
CA LEU A 77 -15.43 15.64 14.45
C LEU A 77 -14.73 14.54 15.25
N SER A 78 -13.57 14.06 14.78
CA SER A 78 -12.76 13.08 15.52
C SER A 78 -12.23 13.67 16.83
N LEU A 79 -11.85 14.95 16.82
CA LEU A 79 -11.44 15.69 18.02
C LEU A 79 -12.62 15.93 18.98
N GLU A 80 -13.79 16.29 18.45
CA GLU A 80 -15.02 16.54 19.22
C GLU A 80 -15.51 15.27 19.94
N TYR A 81 -15.63 14.16 19.21
CA TYR A 81 -16.07 12.89 19.78
C TYR A 81 -14.96 12.10 20.48
N ASN A 82 -13.72 12.59 20.43
CA ASN A 82 -12.54 11.95 21.01
C ASN A 82 -12.31 10.52 20.46
N VAL A 83 -12.50 10.33 19.15
CA VAL A 83 -12.34 9.05 18.44
C VAL A 83 -11.29 9.18 17.35
N PHE A 84 -10.12 8.56 17.55
CA PHE A 84 -9.00 8.61 16.61
C PHE A 84 -8.80 7.26 15.91
N THR A 85 -9.76 6.90 15.05
CA THR A 85 -9.64 5.69 14.21
C THR A 85 -9.88 6.02 12.75
N ALA A 86 -9.11 5.37 11.87
CA ALA A 86 -9.30 5.48 10.42
C ALA A 86 -10.72 5.10 9.99
N THR A 87 -11.32 4.09 10.63
CA THR A 87 -12.70 3.67 10.35
C THR A 87 -13.74 4.74 10.68
N PHE A 88 -13.52 5.52 11.74
CA PHE A 88 -14.43 6.60 12.12
C PHE A 88 -14.35 7.73 11.09
N ILE A 89 -13.13 8.18 10.78
CA ILE A 89 -12.89 9.22 9.76
C ILE A 89 -13.50 8.81 8.43
N LYS A 90 -13.27 7.56 7.99
CA LYS A 90 -13.87 7.01 6.77
C LYS A 90 -15.40 7.08 6.80
N GLY A 91 -16.02 6.63 7.90
CA GLY A 91 -17.47 6.62 8.04
C GLY A 91 -18.09 8.02 8.06
N VAL A 92 -17.40 9.01 8.61
CA VAL A 92 -17.81 10.43 8.54
C VAL A 92 -17.75 10.93 7.10
N LEU A 93 -16.65 10.66 6.39
CA LEU A 93 -16.49 11.09 5.01
C LEU A 93 -17.51 10.44 4.07
N GLU A 94 -17.76 9.14 4.22
CA GLU A 94 -18.77 8.42 3.42
C GLU A 94 -20.18 8.99 3.57
N LYS A 95 -20.53 9.50 4.77
CA LYS A 95 -21.85 10.06 5.04
C LYS A 95 -22.01 11.50 4.57
N HIS A 96 -20.94 12.29 4.66
CA HIS A 96 -21.00 13.74 4.48
C HIS A 96 -20.40 14.23 3.16
N CYS A 97 -19.68 13.38 2.42
CA CYS A 97 -19.00 13.77 1.19
C CYS A 97 -19.52 13.06 -0.05
N LYS A 98 -19.60 13.82 -1.15
CA LYS A 98 -19.68 13.26 -2.50
C LYS A 98 -18.25 12.84 -2.87
N HIS A 99 -18.02 11.55 -3.10
CA HIS A 99 -16.71 11.01 -3.48
C HIS A 99 -16.10 11.83 -4.64
N THR A 100 -14.87 12.33 -4.45
CA THR A 100 -14.10 13.09 -5.47
C THR A 100 -13.40 12.17 -6.46
N THR A 101 -13.52 10.85 -6.32
CA THR A 101 -12.94 9.93 -7.30
C THR A 101 -13.74 10.04 -8.60
N GLU A 102 -13.31 10.95 -9.48
CA GLU A 102 -13.48 10.74 -10.91
C GLU A 102 -12.78 9.42 -11.20
N ILE A 103 -13.56 8.34 -11.26
CA ILE A 103 -13.08 7.04 -11.72
C ILE A 103 -12.70 7.28 -13.18
N SER A 104 -11.44 7.65 -13.42
CA SER A 104 -10.88 7.61 -14.75
C SER A 104 -11.01 6.18 -15.21
N ARG A 105 -11.93 5.93 -16.14
CA ARG A 105 -12.06 4.64 -16.78
C ARG A 105 -10.70 4.35 -17.39
N VAL A 106 -9.97 3.40 -16.81
CA VAL A 106 -8.75 2.89 -17.43
C VAL A 106 -9.18 2.42 -18.81
N ASN A 107 -8.68 3.08 -19.86
CA ASN A 107 -8.96 2.67 -21.21
C ASN A 107 -8.18 1.37 -21.43
N LEU A 108 -8.81 0.23 -21.14
CA LEU A 108 -8.23 -1.10 -21.35
C LEU A 108 -7.84 -1.34 -22.83
N TYR A 109 -8.32 -0.49 -23.74
CA TYR A 109 -7.99 -0.48 -25.16
C TYR A 109 -7.00 0.61 -25.53
N GLN A 110 -6.21 1.14 -24.58
CA GLN A 110 -4.99 1.85 -24.94
C GLN A 110 -4.24 0.97 -25.93
N GLN A 111 -4.00 1.49 -27.14
CA GLN A 111 -3.40 0.74 -28.23
C GLN A 111 -2.07 0.16 -27.76
N LEU A 112 -2.10 -1.10 -27.35
CA LEU A 112 -0.89 -1.87 -27.08
C LEU A 112 -0.08 -1.84 -28.38
N PRO A 113 1.24 -1.56 -28.32
CA PRO A 113 2.05 -1.63 -29.52
C PRO A 113 1.85 -3.02 -30.11
N ALA A 114 1.40 -3.08 -31.36
CA ALA A 114 1.23 -4.32 -32.12
C ALA A 114 2.63 -4.88 -32.41
N THR A 115 3.22 -5.44 -31.36
CA THR A 115 4.48 -6.15 -31.42
C THR A 115 4.10 -7.57 -31.82
N ASP A 116 4.76 -8.08 -32.86
CA ASP A 116 4.65 -9.48 -33.25
C ASP A 116 5.32 -10.35 -32.17
N VAL A 117 4.57 -10.60 -31.09
CA VAL A 117 5.02 -11.48 -30.01
C VAL A 117 4.82 -12.90 -30.49
N SER A 118 5.76 -13.41 -31.28
CA SER A 118 5.79 -14.83 -31.61
C SER A 118 6.35 -15.59 -30.40
N CYS A 119 5.52 -16.39 -29.74
CA CYS A 119 6.01 -17.34 -28.74
C CYS A 119 6.80 -18.43 -29.46
N ASN A 120 8.13 -18.39 -29.41
CA ASN A 120 8.94 -19.46 -29.94
C ASN A 120 8.83 -20.67 -29.01
N LEU A 121 8.26 -21.78 -29.52
CA LEU A 121 8.07 -23.00 -28.75
C LEU A 121 9.40 -23.58 -28.23
N ALA A 122 10.52 -23.26 -28.88
CA ALA A 122 11.86 -23.65 -28.46
C ALA A 122 12.28 -23.01 -27.12
N ASP A 123 11.75 -21.84 -26.76
CA ASP A 123 12.09 -21.16 -25.49
C ASP A 123 11.57 -21.94 -24.26
N TYR A 124 10.58 -22.82 -24.48
CA TYR A 124 9.99 -23.67 -23.44
C TYR A 124 10.55 -25.10 -23.47
N GLN A 125 11.42 -25.43 -24.43
CA GLN A 125 12.11 -26.72 -24.46
C GLN A 125 13.26 -26.71 -23.45
N LEU A 126 12.91 -26.80 -22.17
CA LEU A 126 13.82 -27.24 -21.12
C LEU A 126 14.13 -28.72 -21.37
N LEU A 127 15.08 -29.00 -22.27
CA LEU A 127 15.57 -30.36 -22.50
C LEU A 127 16.24 -30.85 -21.22
N PRO A 128 15.79 -31.96 -20.59
CA PRO A 128 16.61 -32.64 -19.63
C PRO A 128 17.80 -33.23 -20.38
N THR A 129 19.00 -32.71 -20.15
CA THR A 129 20.24 -33.29 -20.66
C THR A 129 20.43 -34.65 -19.98
N LEU A 130 20.02 -35.72 -20.66
CA LEU A 130 20.44 -37.08 -20.34
C LEU A 130 21.85 -37.27 -20.90
N PRO A 131 22.85 -37.64 -20.07
CA PRO A 131 24.20 -37.87 -20.57
C PRO A 131 24.23 -39.12 -21.47
N ASP A 132 24.88 -38.99 -22.61
CA ASP A 132 25.12 -40.04 -23.60
C ASP A 132 25.68 -41.31 -22.95
N GLN A 133 25.03 -42.45 -23.18
CA GLN A 133 25.64 -43.75 -22.96
C GLN A 133 26.52 -44.08 -24.18
N GLN A 134 27.84 -44.14 -23.95
CA GLN A 134 28.80 -44.59 -24.97
C GLN A 134 28.57 -46.07 -25.31
N PRO A 135 28.59 -46.47 -26.60
CA PRO A 135 28.53 -47.86 -27.00
C PRO A 135 29.87 -48.59 -26.73
N GLN A 136 29.74 -49.92 -26.60
CA GLN A 136 30.71 -50.90 -26.11
C GLN A 136 32.07 -50.92 -26.78
#